data_AF-A0A0J9XY13-F1
#
_entry.id   AF-A0A0J9XY13-F1
#
_cell.length_a   1.000
_cell.length_b   1.000
_cell.length_c   1.000
_cell.angle_alpha   90.00
_cell.angle_beta   90.00
_cell.angle_gamma   90.00
#
_symmetry.space_group_name_H-M   'P 1'
#
loop_
_entity.id
_entity.type
_entity.pdbx_description
1 polymer ?
#
loop_
_entity_poly.entity_id
_entity_poly.type
_entity_poly.pdbx_seq_one_letter_code
_entity_poly.pdbx_strand_id
1 'polypeptide(L)'
;MAPLEEGVYARARICEVDQRTKFVKVLFIDEGISAWMNSTCLAKMDEILSFHPWQAIPVALFKVKPYQDILNDNVQLKWSKEDTAALRGILKKFELVRVEAILNSVPSNDYRDFVKVNMYGMESESDEMGTSITHLFARERFDQVDFERNLFDGITQKIFENFHKEVLTVETLETWRLNFPSENETEAIVEQPILNEATVGSAQIPVADVSWLNEEGYCHKGEYLVNIEGRNTVSPYEFYARPLKMTRLKEASQRNTGIEEYEDNNAADGEEDAMIAANDELANFAEELNSFYGHPKNRKLINSSNVVIALEKGKRVYGIVEVDDEFAQFTGCWQRIEILGIKDGYYSESFFCRLRFLDSGGTDVRLLSSILEIDPMYKFCLIQCTSD
;
A
#
# COMPACT_ATOMS: atom_id res chain seq x y z
N MET A 1 5.39 2.74 19.63
CA MET A 1 5.26 4.16 19.26
C MET A 1 6.05 4.99 20.25
N ALA A 2 6.51 6.16 19.82
CA ALA A 2 7.29 7.08 20.63
C ALA A 2 6.71 8.50 20.49
N PRO A 3 6.83 9.35 21.52
CA PRO A 3 6.36 10.72 21.42
C PRO A 3 7.29 11.53 20.52
N LEU A 4 6.73 12.03 19.43
CA LEU A 4 7.41 12.90 18.46
C LEU A 4 7.43 14.34 19.01
N GLU A 5 6.25 14.80 19.42
CA GLU A 5 5.95 16.10 20.04
C GLU A 5 4.99 15.89 21.23
N GLU A 6 4.71 16.96 21.98
CA GLU A 6 3.78 16.90 23.11
C GLU A 6 2.38 16.45 22.64
N GLY A 7 1.90 15.34 23.19
CA GLY A 7 0.59 14.76 22.82
C GLY A 7 0.56 14.00 21.48
N VAL A 8 1.67 13.96 20.72
CA VAL A 8 1.73 13.31 19.40
C VAL A 8 2.68 12.11 19.44
N TYR A 9 2.13 10.93 19.19
CA TYR A 9 2.91 9.69 19.07
C TYR A 9 3.11 9.31 17.60
N ALA A 10 4.33 8.94 17.26
CA ALA A 10 4.70 8.47 15.93
C ALA A 10 5.18 7.01 15.97
N ARG A 11 5.15 6.37 14.81
CA ARG A 11 5.70 5.03 14.65
C ARG A 11 7.21 5.11 14.72
N ALA A 12 7.80 4.25 15.54
CA ALA A 12 9.23 4.31 15.79
C ALA A 12 9.81 2.93 16.00
N ARG A 13 11.02 2.73 15.46
CA ARG A 13 11.86 1.55 15.69
C ARG A 13 12.85 1.84 16.80
N ILE A 14 12.92 0.96 17.79
CA ILE A 14 13.99 0.99 18.80
C ILE A 14 15.30 0.56 18.12
N CYS A 15 16.29 1.45 18.13
CA CYS A 15 17.59 1.25 17.49
C CYS A 15 18.67 0.87 18.51
N GLU A 16 18.66 1.50 19.68
CA GLU A 16 19.63 1.23 20.75
C GLU A 16 18.92 1.25 22.10
N VAL A 17 19.40 0.45 23.06
CA VAL A 17 18.88 0.39 24.43
C VAL A 17 20.04 0.52 25.39
N ASP A 18 20.03 1.56 26.23
CA ASP A 18 20.93 1.67 27.37
C ASP A 18 20.28 0.99 28.59
N GLN A 19 20.74 -0.22 28.89
CA GLN A 19 20.22 -1.03 29.98
C GLN A 19 20.42 -0.40 31.37
N ARG A 20 21.42 0.47 31.55
CA ARG A 20 21.73 1.08 32.85
C ARG A 20 20.77 2.22 33.16
N THR A 21 20.49 3.03 32.16
CA THR A 21 19.72 4.27 32.32
C THR A 21 18.26 4.10 31.90
N LYS A 22 17.90 2.95 31.29
CA LYS A 22 16.59 2.66 30.68
C LYS A 22 16.20 3.62 29.56
N PHE A 23 17.16 4.34 29.01
CA PHE A 23 16.95 5.15 27.82
C PHE A 23 17.04 4.29 26.57
N VAL A 24 16.23 4.65 25.58
CA VAL A 24 16.22 4.04 24.26
C VAL A 24 16.48 5.11 23.22
N LYS A 25 17.21 4.73 22.17
CA LYS A 25 17.27 5.50 20.93
C LYS A 25 16.23 4.95 19.98
N VAL A 26 15.34 5.80 19.51
CA VAL A 26 14.34 5.43 18.50
C VAL A 26 14.61 6.14 17.18
N LEU A 27 14.26 5.49 16.08
CA LEU A 27 14.14 6.07 14.74
C LEU A 27 12.66 6.18 14.42
N PHE A 28 12.18 7.40 14.19
CA PHE A 28 10.84 7.67 13.70
C PHE A 28 10.77 7.30 12.22
N ILE A 29 10.03 6.23 11.91
CA ILE A 29 10.12 5.52 10.63
C ILE A 29 9.40 6.23 9.48
N ASP A 30 8.59 7.24 9.79
CA ASP A 30 7.84 8.02 8.81
C ASP A 30 8.49 9.39 8.56
N GLU A 31 9.29 9.87 9.52
CA GLU A 31 9.93 11.18 9.53
C GLU A 31 11.44 11.11 9.25
N GLY A 32 12.06 9.94 9.44
CA GLY A 32 13.48 9.73 9.19
C GLY A 32 14.42 10.37 10.23
N ILE A 33 13.89 10.76 11.39
CA ILE A 33 14.65 11.37 12.48
C ILE A 33 14.84 10.42 13.67
N SER A 34 15.91 10.62 14.43
CA SER A 34 16.19 9.83 15.64
C SER A 34 16.12 10.69 16.90
N ALA A 35 15.73 10.07 18.01
CA ALA A 35 15.74 10.71 19.32
C ALA A 35 16.06 9.72 20.44
N TRP A 36 16.69 10.22 21.49
CA TRP A 36 16.83 9.51 22.75
C TRP A 36 15.66 9.85 23.69
N MET A 37 15.15 8.86 24.42
CA MET A 37 14.03 9.03 25.35
C MET A 37 14.02 7.93 26.40
N ASN A 38 13.29 8.11 27.49
CA ASN A 38 13.12 7.06 28.48
C ASN A 38 12.19 5.97 27.93
N SER A 39 12.52 4.69 28.12
CA SER A 39 11.64 3.58 27.72
C SER A 39 10.22 3.66 28.31
N THR A 40 10.04 4.36 29.44
CA THR A 40 8.73 4.56 30.09
C THR A 40 7.77 5.42 29.28
N CYS A 41 8.23 6.26 28.34
CA CYS A 41 7.34 7.10 27.53
C CYS A 41 6.83 6.38 26.27
N LEU A 42 7.31 5.17 25.99
CA LEU A 42 6.90 4.41 24.80
C LEU A 42 5.49 3.85 24.96
N ALA A 43 4.71 3.91 23.89
CA ALA A 43 3.44 3.20 23.78
C ALA A 43 3.64 1.89 23.02
N LYS A 44 2.92 0.82 23.40
CA LYS A 44 2.78 -0.33 22.51
C LYS A 44 2.08 0.14 21.23
N MET A 45 2.66 -0.18 20.08
CA MET A 45 2.04 0.12 18.80
C MET A 45 0.88 -0.84 18.57
N ASP A 46 -0.26 -0.31 18.11
CA ASP A 46 -1.33 -1.14 17.56
C ASP A 46 -0.76 -1.93 16.37
N GLU A 47 -1.08 -3.21 16.29
CA GLU A 47 -0.56 -4.10 15.26
C GLU A 47 -0.92 -3.60 13.86
N ILE A 48 -2.10 -2.99 13.68
CA ILE A 48 -2.52 -2.39 12.40
C ILE A 48 -1.52 -1.34 11.93
N LEU A 49 -0.99 -0.52 12.83
CA LEU A 49 -0.04 0.54 12.50
C LEU A 49 1.31 -0.02 12.05
N SER A 50 1.62 -1.29 12.34
CA SER A 50 2.87 -1.92 11.91
C SER A 50 2.88 -2.36 10.44
N PHE A 51 1.70 -2.52 9.82
CA PHE A 51 1.60 -2.97 8.43
C PHE A 51 1.72 -1.85 7.39
N HIS A 52 1.53 -0.59 7.79
CA HIS A 52 1.76 0.52 6.87
C HIS A 52 3.25 0.59 6.48
N PRO A 53 3.60 0.76 5.19
CA PRO A 53 4.99 0.94 4.78
C PRO A 53 5.64 2.13 5.49
N TRP A 54 6.95 2.06 5.69
CA TRP A 54 7.71 3.18 6.25
C TRP A 54 7.71 4.33 5.24
N GLN A 55 7.33 5.53 5.68
CA GLN A 55 7.29 6.68 4.78
C GLN A 55 8.68 7.30 4.57
N ALA A 56 9.60 7.13 5.52
CA ALA A 56 10.98 7.59 5.38
C ALA A 56 11.90 6.44 4.92
N ILE A 57 12.31 6.50 3.65
CA ILE A 57 13.22 5.53 3.05
C ILE A 57 14.66 6.07 3.11
N PRO A 58 15.62 5.34 3.73
CA PRO A 58 17.00 5.77 3.75
C PRO A 58 17.62 5.65 2.35
N VAL A 59 18.15 6.77 1.86
CA VAL A 59 18.87 6.84 0.57
C VAL A 59 20.30 7.35 0.75
N ALA A 60 21.18 6.96 -0.17
CA ALA A 60 22.57 7.42 -0.23
C ALA A 60 22.90 7.94 -1.63
N LEU A 61 23.59 9.08 -1.72
CA LEU A 61 24.08 9.59 -3.01
C LEU A 61 25.08 8.63 -3.63
N PHE A 62 24.90 8.31 -4.90
CA PHE A 62 25.81 7.43 -5.64
C PHE A 62 27.08 8.17 -6.09
N LYS A 63 28.21 7.44 -6.13
CA LYS A 63 29.56 7.87 -6.57
C LYS A 63 30.30 8.88 -5.69
N VAL A 64 29.91 9.07 -4.44
CA VAL A 64 30.63 9.96 -3.52
C VAL A 64 31.17 9.20 -2.33
N LYS A 65 32.40 9.53 -1.93
CA LYS A 65 33.03 9.03 -0.71
C LYS A 65 33.82 10.14 0.01
N PRO A 66 34.06 10.01 1.32
CA PRO A 66 34.98 10.91 2.02
C PRO A 66 36.36 10.88 1.37
N TYR A 67 37.01 12.03 1.27
CA TYR A 67 38.36 12.12 0.73
C TYR A 67 39.33 11.22 1.49
N GLN A 68 40.15 10.46 0.74
CA GLN A 68 41.21 9.64 1.29
C GLN A 68 42.57 10.26 0.96
N ASP A 69 43.29 10.70 1.99
CA ASP A 69 44.70 11.07 1.82
C ASP A 69 45.53 9.81 1.54
N ILE A 70 46.20 9.81 0.38
CA ILE A 70 47.04 8.72 -0.15
C ILE A 70 48.14 8.30 0.85
N LEU A 71 48.48 9.17 1.80
CA LEU A 71 49.56 8.93 2.77
C LEU A 71 49.12 8.15 4.02
N ASN A 72 47.82 7.95 4.27
CA ASN A 72 47.31 7.37 5.53
C ASN A 72 46.30 6.23 5.30
N ASP A 73 46.78 5.08 4.84
CA ASP A 73 45.96 3.88 4.56
C ASP A 73 45.28 3.24 5.79
N ASN A 74 45.63 3.64 7.01
CA ASN A 74 45.09 3.05 8.25
C ASN A 74 43.93 3.82 8.88
N VAL A 75 43.42 4.88 8.24
CA VAL A 75 42.33 5.69 8.80
C VAL A 75 40.98 5.20 8.24
N GLN A 76 40.06 4.83 9.13
CA GLN A 76 38.69 4.52 8.75
C GLN A 76 38.03 5.79 8.18
N LEU A 77 37.71 5.78 6.88
CA LEU A 77 37.05 6.90 6.20
C LEU A 77 35.67 7.17 6.80
N LYS A 78 35.41 8.43 7.15
CA LYS A 78 34.15 8.90 7.74
C LYS A 78 33.79 10.28 7.20
N TRP A 79 32.50 10.57 7.12
CA TRP A 79 32.01 11.89 6.73
C TRP A 79 32.22 12.93 7.83
N SER A 80 32.78 14.09 7.48
CA SER A 80 32.96 15.20 8.41
C SER A 80 31.64 15.94 8.68
N LYS A 81 31.61 16.79 9.72
CA LYS A 81 30.48 17.67 10.00
C LYS A 81 30.25 18.64 8.84
N GLU A 82 31.34 19.14 8.28
CA GLU A 82 31.37 20.13 7.22
C GLU A 82 30.78 19.56 5.93
N ASP A 83 31.13 18.30 5.60
CA ASP A 83 30.55 17.60 4.44
C ASP A 83 29.04 17.38 4.62
N THR A 84 28.65 16.95 5.81
CA THR A 84 27.23 16.74 6.15
C THR A 84 26.43 18.05 6.08
N ALA A 85 27.01 19.14 6.58
CA ALA A 85 26.40 20.46 6.57
C ALA A 85 26.29 21.04 5.15
N ALA A 86 27.31 20.85 4.32
CA ALA A 86 27.29 21.27 2.92
C ALA A 86 26.23 20.52 2.12
N LEU A 87 26.17 19.19 2.23
CA LEU A 87 25.12 18.41 1.57
C LEU A 87 23.72 18.85 2.02
N ARG A 88 23.52 19.07 3.33
CA ARG A 88 22.25 19.60 3.85
C ARG A 88 21.94 20.99 3.29
N GLY A 89 22.95 21.85 3.15
CA GLY A 89 22.80 23.18 2.56
C GLY A 89 22.40 23.13 1.09
N ILE A 90 22.92 22.15 0.32
CA ILE A 90 22.52 21.91 -1.06
C ILE A 90 21.07 21.42 -1.13
N LEU A 91 20.71 20.40 -0.35
CA LEU A 91 19.36 19.83 -0.35
C LEU A 91 18.30 20.87 0.01
N LYS A 92 18.57 21.76 0.96
CA LYS A 92 17.67 22.86 1.36
C LYS A 92 17.37 23.88 0.25
N LYS A 93 18.13 23.90 -0.84
CA LYS A 93 17.87 24.79 -1.98
C LYS A 93 16.72 24.29 -2.86
N PHE A 94 16.33 23.03 -2.71
CA PHE A 94 15.32 22.37 -3.54
C PHE A 94 14.17 21.92 -2.65
N GLU A 95 12.95 22.28 -3.04
CA GLU A 95 11.73 21.80 -2.38
C GLU A 95 11.42 20.35 -2.78
N LEU A 96 11.73 20.01 -4.04
CA LEU A 96 11.50 18.69 -4.62
C LEU A 96 12.81 18.11 -5.17
N VAL A 97 12.94 16.80 -5.05
CA VAL A 97 14.05 16.04 -5.62
C VAL A 97 13.51 14.87 -6.42
N ARG A 98 14.07 14.64 -7.61
CA ARG A 98 13.91 13.38 -8.34
C ARG A 98 15.01 12.42 -7.94
N VAL A 99 14.64 11.18 -7.67
CA VAL A 99 15.59 10.10 -7.36
C VAL A 99 15.48 8.99 -8.39
N GLU A 100 16.63 8.51 -8.85
CA GLU A 100 16.75 7.32 -9.71
C GLU A 100 17.56 6.29 -8.94
N ALA A 101 16.95 5.14 -8.64
CA ALA A 101 17.64 4.05 -7.98
C ALA A 101 18.71 3.44 -8.91
N ILE A 102 19.90 3.23 -8.38
CA ILE A 102 20.98 2.55 -9.11
C ILE A 102 20.69 1.05 -9.14
N LEU A 103 21.07 0.38 -10.23
CA LEU A 103 21.02 -1.07 -10.31
C LEU A 103 21.77 -1.71 -9.12
N ASN A 104 21.19 -2.77 -8.54
CA ASN A 104 21.75 -3.50 -7.39
C ASN A 104 22.03 -2.61 -6.16
N SER A 105 21.22 -1.57 -5.94
CA SER A 105 21.37 -0.63 -4.82
C SER A 105 21.36 -1.28 -3.44
N VAL A 106 20.57 -2.32 -3.24
CA VAL A 106 20.46 -3.00 -1.95
C VAL A 106 20.66 -4.51 -2.13
N PRO A 107 21.43 -5.17 -1.24
CA PRO A 107 21.66 -6.61 -1.30
C PRO A 107 20.43 -7.40 -0.82
N SER A 108 19.52 -6.76 -0.08
CA SER A 108 18.33 -7.37 0.49
C SER A 108 17.16 -6.38 0.55
N ASN A 109 15.93 -6.87 0.63
CA ASN A 109 14.74 -6.02 0.80
C ASN A 109 14.56 -5.65 2.29
N ASP A 110 15.49 -4.88 2.81
CA ASP A 110 15.53 -4.44 4.20
C ASP A 110 15.45 -2.92 4.27
N TYR A 111 14.44 -2.38 4.98
CA TYR A 111 14.28 -0.94 5.20
C TYR A 111 15.46 -0.30 5.98
N ARG A 112 16.39 -1.11 6.49
CA ARG A 112 17.67 -0.66 7.06
C ARG A 112 18.72 -0.33 6.00
N ASP A 113 18.61 -0.91 4.81
CA ASP A 113 19.59 -0.76 3.76
C ASP A 113 19.39 0.56 3.02
N PHE A 114 20.47 1.31 2.84
CA PHE A 114 20.43 2.56 2.08
C PHE A 114 20.31 2.26 0.59
N VAL A 115 19.25 2.76 -0.06
CA VAL A 115 19.11 2.72 -1.52
C VAL A 115 20.06 3.74 -2.13
N LYS A 116 20.90 3.33 -3.09
CA LYS A 116 21.86 4.23 -3.74
C LYS A 116 21.14 4.90 -4.89
N VAL A 117 21.23 6.22 -4.96
CA VAL A 117 20.43 6.99 -5.93
C VAL A 117 21.28 8.01 -6.65
N ASN A 118 20.95 8.24 -7.92
CA ASN A 118 21.19 9.54 -8.53
C ASN A 118 20.08 10.48 -8.07
N MET A 119 20.45 11.60 -7.48
CA MET A 119 19.50 12.60 -6.99
C MET A 119 19.66 13.89 -7.77
N TYR A 120 18.52 14.46 -8.18
CA TYR A 120 18.44 15.70 -8.93
C TYR A 120 17.50 16.65 -8.19
N GLY A 121 17.98 17.85 -7.86
CA GLY A 121 17.16 18.90 -7.30
C GLY A 121 16.33 19.56 -8.39
N MET A 122 15.03 19.72 -8.16
CA MET A 122 14.09 20.24 -9.15
C MET A 122 13.71 21.68 -8.80
N GLU A 123 13.61 22.55 -9.79
CA GLU A 123 13.10 23.93 -9.57
C GLU A 123 11.56 23.98 -9.59
N SER A 124 10.92 23.05 -10.29
CA SER A 124 9.46 22.87 -10.33
C SER A 124 9.11 21.40 -10.64
N GLU A 125 7.85 21.02 -10.43
CA GLU A 125 7.35 19.67 -10.78
C GLU A 125 7.43 19.36 -12.30
N SER A 126 7.43 20.41 -13.12
CA SER A 126 7.55 20.32 -14.58
C SER A 126 8.99 20.23 -15.09
N ASP A 127 9.99 20.35 -14.20
CA ASP A 127 11.40 20.21 -14.58
C ASP A 127 11.69 18.73 -14.90
N GLU A 128 12.14 18.46 -16.12
CA GLU A 128 12.45 17.09 -16.55
C GLU A 128 13.89 16.69 -16.28
N MET A 129 14.81 17.63 -16.06
CA MET A 129 16.24 17.31 -15.99
C MET A 129 16.78 17.45 -14.57
N GLY A 130 16.40 18.53 -13.87
CA GLY A 130 16.90 18.83 -12.55
C GLY A 130 18.41 19.07 -12.49
N THR A 131 18.89 19.47 -11.32
CA THR A 131 20.32 19.68 -11.05
C THR A 131 20.89 18.53 -10.23
N SER A 132 21.89 17.82 -10.75
CA SER A 132 22.50 16.69 -10.04
C SER A 132 23.12 17.11 -8.70
N ILE A 133 22.54 16.61 -7.61
CA ILE A 133 22.99 16.88 -6.24
C ILE A 133 24.40 16.33 -6.01
N THR A 134 24.71 15.16 -6.57
CA THR A 134 26.05 14.55 -6.48
C THR A 134 27.13 15.47 -7.06
N HIS A 135 26.89 16.05 -8.24
CA HIS A 135 27.85 16.95 -8.88
C HIS A 135 27.96 18.29 -8.15
N LEU A 136 26.84 18.83 -7.64
CA LEU A 136 26.87 20.01 -6.78
C LEU A 136 27.70 19.76 -5.53
N PHE A 137 27.50 18.62 -4.88
CA PHE A 137 28.18 18.27 -3.64
C PHE A 137 29.69 18.07 -3.85
N ALA A 138 30.09 17.29 -4.86
CA ALA A 138 31.49 17.10 -5.21
C ALA A 138 32.19 18.43 -5.59
N ARG A 139 31.47 19.35 -6.26
CA ARG A 139 31.99 20.68 -6.61
C ARG A 139 32.13 21.59 -5.39
N GLU A 140 31.13 21.62 -4.51
CA GLU A 140 31.13 22.46 -3.30
C GLU A 140 32.18 21.98 -2.27
N ARG A 141 32.50 20.68 -2.30
CA ARG A 141 33.50 20.03 -1.45
C ARG A 141 34.70 19.53 -2.25
N PHE A 142 35.14 20.31 -3.24
CA PHE A 142 36.33 20.00 -4.04
C PHE A 142 37.54 19.74 -3.13
N ASP A 143 38.34 18.72 -3.47
CA ASP A 143 39.47 18.19 -2.65
C ASP A 143 39.11 17.71 -1.24
N GLN A 144 37.83 17.60 -0.89
CA GLN A 144 37.34 17.11 0.40
C GLN A 144 36.36 15.93 0.25
N VAL A 145 35.79 15.74 -0.95
CA VAL A 145 34.92 14.63 -1.32
C VAL A 145 35.37 14.08 -2.67
N ASP A 146 35.60 12.78 -2.72
CA ASP A 146 35.98 12.10 -3.96
C ASP A 146 34.75 11.70 -4.76
N PHE A 147 34.78 11.99 -6.06
CA PHE A 147 33.78 11.54 -7.02
C PHE A 147 34.28 10.32 -7.79
N GLU A 148 33.70 9.16 -7.51
CA GLU A 148 34.11 7.86 -8.05
C GLU A 148 33.53 7.60 -9.45
N ARG A 149 34.17 8.19 -10.47
CA ARG A 149 33.72 8.08 -11.87
C ARG A 149 33.54 6.64 -12.36
N ASN A 150 34.43 5.75 -11.91
CA ASN A 150 34.48 4.34 -12.31
C ASN A 150 33.52 3.44 -11.52
N LEU A 151 32.72 4.01 -10.61
CA LEU A 151 31.69 3.26 -9.89
C LEU A 151 30.45 3.15 -10.78
N PHE A 152 30.00 1.92 -11.05
CA PHE A 152 28.84 1.65 -11.93
C PHE A 152 27.74 0.83 -11.23
N ASP A 153 28.07 0.08 -10.18
CA ASP A 153 27.14 -0.79 -9.46
C ASP A 153 26.94 -0.29 -8.02
N GLY A 154 25.67 -0.16 -7.61
CA GLY A 154 25.28 0.27 -6.27
C GLY A 154 25.79 -0.63 -5.14
N ILE A 155 25.95 -1.94 -5.38
CA ILE A 155 26.40 -2.91 -4.38
C ILE A 155 27.88 -2.73 -4.04
N THR A 156 28.65 -2.18 -4.97
CA THR A 156 30.09 -1.93 -4.79
C THR A 156 30.37 -0.64 -4.01
N GLN A 157 29.36 0.24 -3.86
CA GLN A 157 29.49 1.45 -3.07
C GLN A 157 29.49 1.14 -1.58
N LYS A 158 30.56 1.54 -0.89
CA LYS A 158 30.62 1.48 0.57
C LYS A 158 29.80 2.60 1.20
N ILE A 159 29.11 2.29 2.30
CA ILE A 159 28.47 3.29 3.16
C ILE A 159 29.45 3.66 4.27
N PHE A 160 29.76 4.94 4.39
CA PHE A 160 30.69 5.47 5.39
C PHE A 160 29.95 6.07 6.57
N GLU A 161 30.45 5.83 7.77
CA GLU A 161 29.89 6.39 9.00
C GLU A 161 30.16 7.90 9.10
N ASN A 162 29.39 8.59 9.95
CA ASN A 162 29.68 9.96 10.37
C ASN A 162 30.56 9.94 11.64
N PHE A 163 31.37 10.98 11.87
CA PHE A 163 32.13 11.16 13.12
C PHE A 163 31.24 11.30 14.37
N HIS A 164 29.96 11.62 14.22
CA HIS A 164 29.05 11.82 15.35
C HIS A 164 28.18 10.61 15.66
N LYS A 165 28.45 9.99 16.82
CA LYS A 165 27.39 9.36 17.61
C LYS A 165 26.66 10.45 18.38
N GLU A 166 25.34 10.53 18.22
CA GLU A 166 24.50 11.34 19.10
C GLU A 166 24.70 10.87 20.55
N VAL A 167 25.23 11.75 21.38
CA VAL A 167 25.42 11.50 22.81
C VAL A 167 24.11 11.82 23.52
N LEU A 168 23.64 10.88 24.33
CA LEU A 168 22.47 11.07 25.21
C LEU A 168 22.73 12.24 26.18
N THR A 169 22.01 13.35 26.00
CA THR A 169 21.99 14.47 26.96
C THR A 169 20.70 14.45 27.76
N VAL A 170 20.71 13.69 28.87
CA VAL A 170 19.52 13.47 29.72
C VAL A 170 18.93 14.78 30.28
N GLU A 171 19.77 15.78 30.54
CA GLU A 171 19.39 17.05 31.17
C GLU A 171 18.54 17.97 30.27
N THR A 172 18.44 17.69 28.97
CA THR A 172 17.71 18.52 27.99
C THR A 172 16.43 17.87 27.46
N LEU A 173 16.06 16.69 27.97
CA LEU A 173 14.90 15.96 27.46
C LEU A 173 13.60 16.53 28.02
N GLU A 174 12.63 16.72 27.14
CA GLU A 174 11.32 17.20 27.50
C GLU A 174 10.59 16.18 28.40
N THR A 175 9.72 16.67 29.29
CA THR A 175 9.02 15.84 30.28
C THR A 175 8.21 14.70 29.67
N TRP A 176 7.61 14.93 28.50
CA TRP A 176 6.86 13.94 27.73
C TRP A 176 7.75 12.89 27.02
N ARG A 177 9.07 13.11 26.92
CA ARG A 177 10.05 12.08 26.53
C ARG A 177 10.56 11.27 27.71
N LEU A 178 10.20 11.65 28.94
CA LEU A 178 10.64 10.98 30.16
C LEU A 178 9.57 10.07 30.76
N ASN A 179 8.28 10.34 30.53
CA ASN A 179 7.19 9.57 31.13
C ASN A 179 6.01 9.43 30.15
N PHE A 180 5.29 8.31 30.25
CA PHE A 180 3.99 8.17 29.62
C PHE A 180 2.99 9.16 30.26
N PRO A 181 2.05 9.75 29.50
CA PRO A 181 0.99 10.57 30.07
C PRO A 181 0.26 9.83 31.19
N SER A 182 0.13 10.45 32.37
CA SER A 182 -0.65 9.89 33.48
C SER A 182 -2.14 9.96 33.16
N GLU A 183 -2.89 8.89 33.45
CA GLU A 183 -4.35 8.85 33.31
C GLU A 183 -5.00 10.01 34.08
N ASN A 184 -5.38 11.07 33.38
CA ASN A 184 -6.44 11.99 33.76
C ASN A 184 -7.07 12.53 32.48
N GLU A 185 -8.39 12.33 32.42
CA GLU A 185 -9.34 12.80 31.39
C GLU A 185 -9.30 12.08 30.03
N THR A 186 -9.86 10.86 29.98
CA THR A 186 -10.87 10.54 28.96
C THR A 186 -11.75 9.38 29.37
N GLU A 187 -13.01 9.47 28.93
CA GLU A 187 -14.20 8.79 29.41
C GLU A 187 -14.16 7.26 29.30
N ALA A 188 -14.85 6.62 30.25
CA ALA A 188 -15.00 5.18 30.36
C ALA A 188 -15.54 4.55 29.07
N ILE A 189 -14.71 3.74 28.41
CA ILE A 189 -15.18 2.75 27.44
C ILE A 189 -15.57 1.49 28.23
N VAL A 190 -16.86 1.18 28.18
CA VAL A 190 -17.48 0.02 28.81
C VAL A 190 -16.95 -1.27 28.16
N GLU A 191 -16.27 -2.12 28.94
CA GLU A 191 -16.06 -3.53 28.61
C GLU A 191 -17.35 -4.32 28.87
N GLN A 192 -17.81 -5.15 27.92
CA GLN A 192 -18.48 -6.46 28.10
C GLN A 192 -18.54 -7.21 26.73
N PRO A 193 -18.83 -8.54 26.69
CA PRO A 193 -18.07 -9.66 27.23
C PRO A 193 -17.67 -10.65 26.12
N ILE A 194 -16.77 -11.58 26.45
CA ILE A 194 -16.31 -12.69 25.60
C ILE A 194 -17.50 -13.62 25.29
N LEU A 195 -17.77 -13.89 24.01
CA LEU A 195 -18.70 -14.93 23.55
C LEU A 195 -17.96 -15.95 22.67
N ASN A 196 -18.26 -17.22 22.95
CA ASN A 196 -17.54 -18.43 22.58
C ASN A 196 -17.35 -18.71 21.08
N GLU A 197 -16.31 -19.50 20.81
CA GLU A 197 -15.96 -20.15 19.55
C GLU A 197 -17.16 -20.74 18.81
N ALA A 198 -17.28 -20.39 17.53
CA ALA A 198 -18.10 -21.11 16.57
C ALA A 198 -17.27 -21.44 15.32
N THR A 199 -17.36 -22.72 14.98
CA THR A 199 -16.71 -23.51 13.93
C THR A 199 -16.64 -22.83 12.56
N VAL A 200 -15.43 -22.69 12.00
CA VAL A 200 -15.21 -22.27 10.61
C VAL A 200 -15.53 -23.43 9.67
N GLY A 201 -16.72 -23.38 9.05
CA GLY A 201 -17.04 -24.16 7.86
C GLY A 201 -16.64 -23.37 6.60
N SER A 202 -15.83 -23.97 5.73
CA SER A 202 -15.50 -23.40 4.42
C SER A 202 -16.75 -23.32 3.54
N ALA A 203 -17.41 -22.17 3.49
CA ALA A 203 -18.50 -21.92 2.54
C ALA A 203 -17.91 -21.34 1.24
N GLN A 204 -18.07 -22.06 0.14
CA GLN A 204 -17.70 -21.66 -1.22
C GLN A 204 -18.67 -20.59 -1.73
N ILE A 205 -18.17 -19.59 -2.47
CA ILE A 205 -19.02 -18.65 -3.21
C ILE A 205 -19.71 -19.43 -4.36
N PRO A 206 -21.04 -19.35 -4.50
CA PRO A 206 -21.77 -20.01 -5.58
C PRO A 206 -21.40 -19.40 -6.94
N VAL A 207 -21.22 -20.26 -7.94
CA VAL A 207 -20.95 -19.86 -9.32
C VAL A 207 -22.28 -19.49 -9.99
N ALA A 208 -22.39 -18.30 -10.58
CA ALA A 208 -23.53 -17.96 -11.42
C ALA A 208 -23.44 -18.69 -12.76
N ASP A 209 -24.36 -19.61 -12.99
CA ASP A 209 -24.50 -20.30 -14.28
C ASP A 209 -25.61 -19.66 -15.12
N VAL A 210 -25.81 -20.18 -16.34
CA VAL A 210 -26.87 -19.70 -17.24
C VAL A 210 -28.25 -19.86 -16.61
N SER A 211 -28.46 -20.88 -15.78
CA SER A 211 -29.71 -21.10 -15.05
C SER A 211 -29.99 -19.95 -14.08
N TRP A 212 -29.00 -19.58 -13.27
CA TRP A 212 -29.06 -18.46 -12.35
C TRP A 212 -29.30 -17.13 -13.05
N LEU A 213 -28.62 -16.88 -14.19
CA LEU A 213 -28.83 -15.67 -14.99
C LEU A 213 -30.28 -15.53 -15.48
N ASN A 214 -30.92 -16.65 -15.84
CA ASN A 214 -32.31 -16.67 -16.25
C ASN A 214 -33.26 -16.40 -15.08
N GLU A 215 -33.00 -17.02 -13.92
CA GLU A 215 -33.80 -16.83 -12.69
C GLU A 215 -33.76 -15.38 -12.20
N GLU A 216 -32.58 -14.75 -12.26
CA GLU A 216 -32.37 -13.36 -11.85
C GLU A 216 -32.78 -12.33 -12.92
N GLY A 217 -33.23 -12.79 -14.09
CA GLY A 217 -33.80 -11.93 -15.14
C GLY A 217 -32.78 -11.17 -15.99
N TYR A 218 -31.56 -11.69 -16.12
CA TYR A 218 -30.52 -11.14 -17.01
C TYR A 218 -30.71 -11.53 -18.49
N CYS A 219 -31.55 -12.53 -18.78
CA CYS A 219 -31.88 -12.92 -20.15
C CYS A 219 -32.98 -12.01 -20.72
N HIS A 220 -32.63 -11.20 -21.72
CA HIS A 220 -33.57 -10.32 -22.42
C HIS A 220 -33.76 -10.81 -23.85
N LYS A 221 -35.00 -11.19 -24.21
CA LYS A 221 -35.35 -11.68 -25.57
C LYS A 221 -34.50 -12.86 -26.06
N GLY A 222 -33.96 -13.67 -25.15
CA GLY A 222 -33.09 -14.81 -25.49
C GLY A 222 -31.61 -14.44 -25.64
N GLU A 223 -31.24 -13.18 -25.37
CA GLU A 223 -29.89 -12.65 -25.43
C GLU A 223 -29.42 -12.21 -24.03
N TYR A 224 -28.10 -12.25 -23.83
CA TYR A 224 -27.45 -11.75 -22.61
C TYR A 224 -26.62 -10.54 -23.00
N LEU A 225 -26.98 -9.38 -22.45
CA LEU A 225 -26.24 -8.16 -22.63
C LEU A 225 -25.16 -8.09 -21.57
N VAL A 226 -23.96 -7.69 -21.99
CA VAL A 226 -22.81 -7.54 -21.08
C VAL A 226 -22.07 -6.25 -21.39
N ASN A 227 -21.60 -5.58 -20.34
CA ASN A 227 -20.67 -4.47 -20.44
C ASN A 227 -19.24 -5.01 -20.34
N ILE A 228 -18.39 -4.74 -21.35
CA ILE A 228 -17.02 -5.25 -21.42
C ILE A 228 -16.06 -4.26 -20.76
N GLU A 229 -15.28 -4.74 -19.80
CA GLU A 229 -14.21 -3.96 -19.15
C GLU A 229 -12.93 -4.03 -19.99
N GLY A 230 -12.78 -3.06 -20.89
CA GLY A 230 -11.66 -2.98 -21.82
C GLY A 230 -10.32 -2.72 -21.13
N ARG A 231 -10.29 -1.99 -20.00
CA ARG A 231 -9.04 -1.56 -19.35
C ARG A 231 -8.19 -2.73 -18.85
N ASN A 232 -8.85 -3.82 -18.45
CA ASN A 232 -8.21 -5.00 -17.86
C ASN A 232 -8.23 -6.22 -18.80
N THR A 233 -8.42 -6.01 -20.10
CA THR A 233 -8.38 -7.11 -21.08
C THR A 233 -6.97 -7.68 -21.18
N VAL A 234 -6.82 -8.96 -20.85
CA VAL A 234 -5.54 -9.66 -20.82
C VAL A 234 -5.18 -10.20 -22.21
N SER A 235 -6.18 -10.68 -22.95
CA SER A 235 -6.01 -11.16 -24.33
C SER A 235 -7.35 -11.20 -25.08
N PRO A 236 -7.36 -11.45 -26.39
CA PRO A 236 -8.60 -11.71 -27.13
C PRO A 236 -9.42 -12.91 -26.62
N TYR A 237 -8.85 -13.74 -25.75
CA TYR A 237 -9.45 -14.92 -25.14
C TYR A 237 -9.65 -14.78 -23.62
N GLU A 238 -9.26 -13.65 -23.02
CA GLU A 238 -9.43 -13.37 -21.60
C GLU A 238 -9.73 -11.88 -21.41
N PHE A 239 -11.03 -11.57 -21.27
CA PHE A 239 -11.57 -10.25 -20.98
C PHE A 239 -12.67 -10.36 -19.92
N TYR A 240 -12.96 -9.24 -19.28
CA TYR A 240 -13.92 -9.18 -18.19
C TYR A 240 -15.19 -8.51 -18.68
N ALA A 241 -16.33 -9.06 -18.27
CA ALA A 241 -17.63 -8.53 -18.65
C ALA A 241 -18.61 -8.64 -17.49
N ARG A 242 -19.48 -7.63 -17.36
CA ARG A 242 -20.54 -7.57 -16.34
C ARG A 242 -21.90 -7.74 -17.03
N PRO A 243 -22.81 -8.59 -16.53
CA PRO A 243 -24.13 -8.71 -17.13
C PRO A 243 -24.92 -7.41 -16.97
N LEU A 244 -25.82 -7.13 -17.89
CA LEU A 244 -26.75 -6.01 -17.82
C LEU A 244 -28.17 -6.54 -17.66
N LYS A 245 -28.92 -5.96 -16.73
CA LYS A 245 -30.32 -6.30 -16.50
C LYS A 245 -31.21 -5.26 -17.15
N MET A 246 -31.94 -5.66 -18.18
CA MET A 246 -32.89 -4.77 -18.86
C MET A 246 -34.15 -4.61 -18.02
N THR A 247 -34.35 -3.43 -17.44
CA THR A 247 -35.59 -3.11 -16.75
C THR A 247 -36.69 -2.90 -17.77
N ARG A 248 -37.77 -3.68 -17.72
CA ARG A 248 -38.98 -3.33 -18.49
C ARG A 248 -39.52 -2.04 -17.90
N LEU A 249 -39.40 -0.91 -18.61
CA LEU A 249 -40.17 0.29 -18.33
C LEU A 249 -41.65 -0.11 -18.31
N LYS A 250 -42.23 -0.24 -17.12
CA LYS A 250 -43.67 -0.32 -16.98
C LYS A 250 -44.22 1.04 -17.31
N GLU A 251 -44.74 1.16 -18.53
CA GLU A 251 -45.72 2.13 -19.00
C GLU A 251 -46.26 3.06 -17.90
N ALA A 252 -45.60 4.19 -17.71
CA ALA A 252 -46.23 5.37 -17.13
C ALA A 252 -47.10 6.03 -18.22
N SER A 253 -48.12 5.31 -18.68
CA SER A 253 -49.08 5.83 -19.65
C SER A 253 -50.50 5.41 -19.27
N GLN A 254 -50.95 5.90 -18.11
CA GLN A 254 -52.36 6.28 -18.01
C GLN A 254 -52.49 7.78 -18.29
N ARG A 255 -53.14 8.06 -19.43
CA ARG A 255 -53.58 9.36 -19.98
C ARG A 255 -52.46 10.11 -20.71
N ASN A 256 -52.47 10.28 -22.02
CA ASN A 256 -53.58 10.81 -22.82
C ASN A 256 -53.48 10.42 -24.30
N THR A 257 -54.63 10.46 -24.94
CA THR A 257 -54.96 10.06 -26.31
C THR A 257 -54.16 10.76 -27.41
N GLY A 258 -53.63 9.93 -28.32
CA GLY A 258 -53.52 10.17 -29.76
C GLY A 258 -52.54 11.24 -30.20
N ILE A 259 -51.39 10.81 -30.72
CA ILE A 259 -50.72 11.32 -31.94
C ILE A 259 -49.73 10.23 -32.40
N GLU A 260 -49.57 10.19 -33.71
CA GLU A 260 -48.95 9.23 -34.63
C GLU A 260 -47.64 8.53 -34.20
N GLU A 261 -47.53 7.28 -34.68
CA GLU A 261 -46.37 6.40 -34.63
C GLU A 261 -45.10 7.10 -35.15
N TYR A 262 -44.26 7.56 -34.23
CA TYR A 262 -42.83 7.58 -34.44
C TYR A 262 -42.32 6.22 -33.97
N GLU A 263 -41.66 5.46 -34.86
CA GLU A 263 -40.83 4.32 -34.46
C GLU A 263 -39.74 4.86 -33.53
N ASP A 264 -40.03 4.76 -32.25
CA ASP A 264 -39.28 5.37 -31.17
C ASP A 264 -37.99 4.56 -30.98
N ASN A 265 -36.85 5.26 -30.96
CA ASN A 265 -35.51 4.70 -30.74
C ASN A 265 -35.31 4.20 -29.28
N ASN A 266 -36.36 3.68 -28.64
CA ASN A 266 -36.41 3.26 -27.24
C ASN A 266 -35.49 2.09 -26.88
N ALA A 267 -34.91 1.40 -27.85
CA ALA A 267 -33.97 0.31 -27.60
C ALA A 267 -32.61 0.84 -27.10
N ALA A 268 -32.14 1.95 -27.65
CA ALA A 268 -30.88 2.58 -27.24
C ALA A 268 -30.99 3.17 -25.83
N ASP A 269 -32.12 3.84 -25.54
CA ASP A 269 -32.39 4.42 -24.22
C ASP A 269 -32.47 3.33 -23.13
N GLY A 270 -33.07 2.18 -23.42
CA GLY A 270 -33.14 1.05 -22.48
C GLY A 270 -31.80 0.36 -22.22
N GLU A 271 -30.91 0.32 -23.21
CA GLU A 271 -29.54 -0.22 -23.07
C GLU A 271 -28.65 0.73 -22.27
N GLU A 272 -28.75 2.03 -22.53
CA GLU A 272 -28.05 3.07 -21.78
C GLU A 272 -28.50 3.11 -20.32
N ASP A 273 -29.81 3.03 -20.06
CA ASP A 273 -30.37 2.93 -18.71
C ASP A 273 -29.88 1.68 -17.96
N ALA A 274 -29.76 0.54 -18.65
CA ALA A 274 -29.23 -0.69 -18.05
C ALA A 274 -27.73 -0.59 -17.71
N MET A 275 -26.95 0.10 -18.55
CA MET A 275 -25.55 0.40 -18.26
C MET A 275 -25.38 1.33 -17.08
N ILE A 276 -26.20 2.39 -16.99
CA ILE A 276 -26.19 3.34 -15.87
C ILE A 276 -26.55 2.60 -14.57
N ALA A 277 -27.64 1.83 -14.58
CA ALA A 277 -28.08 1.06 -13.41
C ALA A 277 -27.01 0.06 -12.93
N ALA A 278 -26.31 -0.61 -13.84
CA ALA A 278 -25.23 -1.53 -13.49
C ALA A 278 -23.99 -0.82 -12.92
N ASN A 279 -23.72 0.42 -13.35
CA ASN A 279 -22.65 1.23 -12.77
C ASN A 279 -23.04 1.79 -11.39
N ASP A 280 -24.29 2.19 -11.21
CA ASP A 280 -24.82 2.64 -9.91
C ASP A 280 -24.80 1.50 -8.88
N GLU A 281 -25.18 0.28 -9.29
CA GLU A 281 -25.09 -0.91 -8.43
C GLU A 281 -23.64 -1.19 -8.00
N LEU A 282 -22.69 -1.09 -8.92
CA LEU A 282 -21.26 -1.27 -8.63
C LEU A 282 -20.73 -0.18 -7.67
N ALA A 283 -21.12 1.08 -7.89
CA ALA A 283 -20.71 2.20 -7.04
C ALA A 283 -21.29 2.07 -5.63
N ASN A 284 -22.57 1.71 -5.50
CA ASN A 284 -23.22 1.47 -4.21
C ASN A 284 -22.54 0.31 -3.47
N PHE A 285 -22.21 -0.78 -4.18
CA PHE A 285 -21.53 -1.92 -3.59
C PHE A 285 -20.10 -1.59 -3.15
N ALA A 286 -19.37 -0.78 -3.92
CA ALA A 286 -18.07 -0.25 -3.54
C ALA A 286 -18.15 0.63 -2.28
N GLU A 287 -19.20 1.44 -2.16
CA GLU A 287 -19.45 2.24 -0.95
C GLU A 287 -19.76 1.35 0.26
N GLU A 288 -20.55 0.29 0.10
CA GLU A 288 -20.82 -0.68 1.16
C GLU A 288 -19.54 -1.38 1.65
N LEU A 289 -18.69 -1.83 0.73
CA LEU A 289 -17.40 -2.44 1.08
C LEU A 289 -16.48 -1.43 1.78
N ASN A 290 -16.41 -0.20 1.28
CA ASN A 290 -15.62 0.86 1.90
C ASN A 290 -16.13 1.23 3.29
N SER A 291 -17.45 1.26 3.50
CA SER A 291 -18.04 1.52 4.82
C SER A 291 -17.75 0.38 5.79
N PHE A 292 -17.91 -0.87 5.35
CA PHE A 292 -17.71 -2.05 6.20
C PHE A 292 -16.23 -2.30 6.52
N TYR A 293 -15.40 -2.48 5.49
CA TYR A 293 -13.96 -2.75 5.66
C TYR A 293 -13.16 -1.48 5.96
N GLY A 294 -13.72 -0.29 5.74
CA GLY A 294 -13.17 0.96 6.28
C GLY A 294 -13.11 0.95 7.81
N HIS A 295 -13.99 0.18 8.48
CA HIS A 295 -13.96 0.03 9.92
C HIS A 295 -12.99 -1.10 10.36
N PRO A 296 -11.91 -0.81 11.11
CA PRO A 296 -10.88 -1.80 11.45
C PRO A 296 -11.39 -3.07 12.15
N LYS A 297 -12.45 -2.96 12.97
CA LYS A 297 -13.07 -4.10 13.67
C LYS A 297 -13.61 -5.20 12.74
N ASN A 298 -13.89 -4.87 11.49
CA ASN A 298 -14.42 -5.80 10.50
C ASN A 298 -13.32 -6.48 9.67
N ARG A 299 -12.05 -6.09 9.88
CA ARG A 299 -10.90 -6.65 9.17
C ARG A 299 -10.38 -7.85 9.92
N LYS A 300 -10.38 -9.01 9.27
CA LYS A 300 -9.78 -10.26 9.78
C LYS A 300 -8.80 -10.76 8.75
N LEU A 301 -7.59 -11.16 9.17
CA LEU A 301 -6.60 -11.71 8.24
C LEU A 301 -7.00 -13.10 7.80
N ILE A 302 -6.79 -13.40 6.51
CA ILE A 302 -7.04 -14.74 5.98
C ILE A 302 -6.03 -15.75 6.54
N ASN A 303 -6.52 -16.92 6.95
CA ASN A 303 -5.65 -17.97 7.52
C ASN A 303 -4.80 -18.64 6.43
N SER A 304 -3.48 -18.44 6.46
CA SER A 304 -2.54 -18.97 5.47
C SER A 304 -2.60 -20.49 5.29
N SER A 305 -2.67 -21.24 6.38
CA SER A 305 -2.73 -22.72 6.33
C SER A 305 -4.01 -23.19 5.64
N ASN A 306 -5.14 -22.52 5.88
CA ASN A 306 -6.40 -22.84 5.21
C ASN A 306 -6.34 -22.53 3.71
N VAL A 307 -5.67 -21.44 3.32
CA VAL A 307 -5.48 -21.09 1.90
C VAL A 307 -4.63 -22.14 1.19
N VAL A 308 -3.49 -22.54 1.77
CA VAL A 308 -2.62 -23.59 1.21
C VAL A 308 -3.40 -24.89 1.01
N ILE A 309 -4.07 -25.37 2.07
CA ILE A 309 -4.85 -26.62 2.03
C ILE A 309 -5.99 -26.54 1.01
N ALA A 310 -6.65 -25.38 0.89
CA ALA A 310 -7.74 -25.20 -0.06
C ALA A 310 -7.23 -25.22 -1.51
N LEU A 311 -6.15 -24.52 -1.80
CA LEU A 311 -5.56 -24.48 -3.15
C LEU A 311 -4.98 -25.84 -3.57
N GLU A 312 -4.33 -26.58 -2.66
CA GLU A 312 -3.87 -27.96 -2.92
C GLU A 312 -5.03 -28.91 -3.25
N LYS A 313 -6.21 -28.66 -2.67
CA LYS A 313 -7.43 -29.43 -2.94
C LYS A 313 -8.21 -28.91 -4.16
N GLY A 314 -7.66 -27.95 -4.91
CA GLY A 314 -8.33 -27.32 -6.05
C GLY A 314 -9.59 -26.54 -5.68
N LYS A 315 -9.72 -26.11 -4.41
CA LYS A 315 -10.85 -25.28 -3.97
C LYS A 315 -10.55 -23.81 -4.21
N ARG A 316 -11.55 -23.07 -4.70
CA ARG A 316 -11.50 -21.61 -4.85
C ARG A 316 -11.42 -20.94 -3.47
N VAL A 317 -10.56 -19.93 -3.35
CA VAL A 317 -10.33 -19.17 -2.12
C VAL A 317 -10.56 -17.70 -2.43
N TYR A 318 -11.27 -17.02 -1.54
CA TYR A 318 -11.68 -15.64 -1.72
C TYR A 318 -11.25 -14.78 -0.54
N GLY A 319 -11.02 -13.50 -0.81
CA GLY A 319 -10.63 -12.53 0.21
C GLY A 319 -10.98 -11.10 -0.21
N ILE A 320 -10.52 -10.17 0.61
CA ILE A 320 -10.66 -8.73 0.39
C ILE A 320 -9.26 -8.12 0.41
N VAL A 321 -9.00 -7.19 -0.51
CA VAL A 321 -7.73 -6.47 -0.58
C VAL A 321 -7.98 -4.97 -0.66
N GLU A 322 -7.08 -4.20 -0.06
CA GLU A 322 -7.02 -2.76 -0.23
C GLU A 322 -6.31 -2.41 -1.54
N VAL A 323 -6.87 -1.46 -2.29
CA VAL A 323 -6.39 -1.03 -3.61
C VAL A 323 -6.31 0.50 -3.61
N ASP A 324 -5.18 1.03 -4.10
CA ASP A 324 -4.90 2.47 -4.15
C ASP A 324 -5.11 3.07 -5.56
N ASP A 325 -5.14 4.42 -5.62
CA ASP A 325 -5.06 5.24 -6.84
C ASP A 325 -6.13 4.97 -7.93
N GLU A 326 -5.71 4.88 -9.19
CA GLU A 326 -6.55 4.83 -10.40
C GLU A 326 -7.46 3.59 -10.50
N PHE A 327 -7.23 2.57 -9.66
CA PHE A 327 -8.06 1.36 -9.56
C PHE A 327 -9.19 1.50 -8.53
N ALA A 328 -9.15 2.50 -7.64
CA ALA A 328 -10.16 2.72 -6.61
C ALA A 328 -11.25 3.71 -7.04
N GLN A 329 -11.05 4.46 -8.14
CA GLN A 329 -11.91 5.57 -8.54
C GLN A 329 -13.38 5.16 -8.81
N PHE A 330 -13.61 3.94 -9.29
CA PHE A 330 -14.95 3.42 -9.63
C PHE A 330 -15.36 2.18 -8.84
N THR A 331 -14.40 1.42 -8.29
CA THR A 331 -14.64 0.15 -7.60
C THR A 331 -14.29 0.18 -6.12
N GLY A 332 -13.93 1.36 -5.59
CA GLY A 332 -13.63 1.56 -4.18
C GLY A 332 -12.25 1.05 -3.77
N CYS A 333 -11.84 1.44 -2.55
CA CYS A 333 -10.55 1.09 -1.95
C CYS A 333 -10.51 -0.37 -1.50
N TRP A 334 -11.67 -0.97 -1.20
CA TRP A 334 -11.76 -2.37 -0.77
C TRP A 334 -12.44 -3.20 -1.85
N GLN A 335 -11.72 -4.19 -2.40
CA GLN A 335 -12.20 -5.02 -3.50
C GLN A 335 -12.16 -6.50 -3.16
N ARG A 336 -13.12 -7.24 -3.72
CA ARG A 336 -13.18 -8.70 -3.59
C ARG A 336 -12.19 -9.34 -4.55
N ILE A 337 -11.48 -10.33 -4.07
CA ILE A 337 -10.49 -11.08 -4.85
C ILE A 337 -10.72 -12.58 -4.76
N GLU A 338 -10.30 -13.29 -5.81
CA GLU A 338 -10.03 -14.72 -5.78
C GLU A 338 -8.51 -14.95 -5.78
N ILE A 339 -8.05 -15.84 -4.91
CA ILE A 339 -6.66 -16.30 -4.91
C ILE A 339 -6.54 -17.45 -5.91
N LEU A 340 -5.77 -17.22 -6.98
CA LEU A 340 -5.55 -18.18 -8.05
C LEU A 340 -4.42 -19.16 -7.75
N GLY A 341 -3.44 -18.74 -6.96
CA GLY A 341 -2.30 -19.57 -6.62
C GLY A 341 -1.37 -18.89 -5.62
N ILE A 342 -0.56 -19.70 -4.95
CA ILE A 342 0.42 -19.25 -3.96
C ILE A 342 1.81 -19.77 -4.30
N LYS A 343 2.82 -19.02 -3.88
CA LYS A 343 4.24 -19.37 -3.98
C LYS A 343 4.93 -18.95 -2.69
N ASP A 344 5.87 -19.77 -2.22
CA ASP A 344 6.68 -19.43 -1.06
C ASP A 344 7.35 -18.06 -1.24
N GLY A 345 7.22 -17.24 -0.22
CA GLY A 345 7.88 -15.95 -0.08
C GLY A 345 9.29 -16.11 0.49
N TYR A 346 9.90 -14.98 0.82
CA TYR A 346 11.29 -14.93 1.27
C TYR A 346 11.48 -15.39 2.74
N TYR A 347 10.39 -15.47 3.52
CA TYR A 347 10.41 -15.87 4.94
C TYR A 347 9.56 -17.13 5.16
N SER A 348 9.85 -17.85 6.25
CA SER A 348 9.03 -18.97 6.71
C SER A 348 7.58 -18.50 6.89
N GLU A 349 6.62 -19.22 6.30
CA GLU A 349 5.18 -18.91 6.35
C GLU A 349 4.74 -17.61 5.65
N SER A 350 5.62 -16.99 4.86
CA SER A 350 5.25 -15.89 3.95
C SER A 350 4.92 -16.49 2.57
N PHE A 351 3.80 -16.07 1.99
CA PHE A 351 3.37 -16.52 0.66
C PHE A 351 3.07 -15.32 -0.23
N PHE A 352 3.60 -15.33 -1.45
CA PHE A 352 3.06 -14.50 -2.52
C PHE A 352 1.87 -15.21 -3.12
N CYS A 353 0.78 -14.48 -3.31
CA CYS A 353 -0.43 -14.97 -3.94
C CYS A 353 -0.68 -14.20 -5.24
N ARG A 354 -0.93 -14.95 -6.31
CA ARG A 354 -1.53 -14.39 -7.52
C ARG A 354 -3.03 -14.32 -7.28
N LEU A 355 -3.61 -13.15 -7.47
CA LEU A 355 -5.01 -12.89 -7.25
C LEU A 355 -5.67 -12.30 -8.50
N ARG A 356 -7.01 -12.40 -8.55
CA ARG A 356 -7.87 -11.80 -9.56
C ARG A 356 -8.92 -10.97 -8.87
N PHE A 357 -9.15 -9.75 -9.35
CA PHE A 357 -10.23 -8.90 -8.84
C PHE A 357 -11.57 -9.35 -9.41
N LEU A 358 -12.56 -9.40 -8.54
CA LEU A 358 -13.90 -9.90 -8.83
C LEU A 358 -14.81 -8.79 -9.37
N ASP A 359 -14.55 -7.55 -8.95
CA ASP A 359 -15.40 -6.40 -9.22
C ASP A 359 -14.90 -5.58 -10.42
N SER A 360 -13.59 -5.45 -10.56
CA SER A 360 -12.90 -4.67 -11.61
C SER A 360 -12.25 -5.54 -12.70
N GLY A 361 -12.11 -6.84 -12.46
CA GLY A 361 -11.30 -7.71 -13.31
C GLY A 361 -9.79 -7.43 -13.23
N GLY A 362 -9.00 -8.16 -14.02
CA GLY A 362 -7.55 -8.10 -13.96
C GLY A 362 -6.94 -8.97 -12.86
N THR A 363 -5.61 -9.02 -12.84
CA THR A 363 -4.85 -9.84 -11.87
C THR A 363 -3.71 -9.04 -11.26
N ASP A 364 -3.36 -9.39 -10.02
CA ASP A 364 -2.23 -8.80 -9.29
C ASP A 364 -1.48 -9.89 -8.51
N VAL A 365 -0.29 -9.56 -8.03
CA VAL A 365 0.51 -10.39 -7.13
C VAL A 365 0.76 -9.64 -5.83
N ARG A 366 0.25 -10.19 -4.73
CA ARG A 366 0.35 -9.60 -3.39
C ARG A 366 0.93 -10.59 -2.39
N LEU A 367 1.25 -10.11 -1.20
CA LEU A 367 1.54 -10.97 -0.06
C LEU A 367 0.22 -11.48 0.52
N LEU A 368 0.15 -12.77 0.88
CA LEU A 368 -1.05 -13.35 1.48
C LEU A 368 -1.44 -12.63 2.79
N SER A 369 -0.46 -12.08 3.51
CA SER A 369 -0.67 -11.29 4.73
C SER A 369 -1.37 -9.96 4.50
N SER A 370 -1.50 -9.48 3.25
CA SER A 370 -2.30 -8.29 2.93
C SER A 370 -3.74 -8.62 2.52
N ILE A 371 -4.14 -9.89 2.58
CA ILE A 371 -5.49 -10.33 2.21
C ILE A 371 -6.31 -10.54 3.48
N LEU A 372 -7.48 -9.92 3.50
CA LEU A 372 -8.48 -10.08 4.55
C LEU A 372 -9.47 -11.20 4.21
N GLU A 373 -10.03 -11.82 5.24
CA GLU A 373 -11.18 -12.71 5.11
C GLU A 373 -12.38 -11.93 4.57
N ILE A 374 -13.02 -12.51 3.56
CA ILE A 374 -14.30 -12.01 3.09
C ILE A 374 -15.41 -12.39 4.07
N ASP A 375 -16.07 -11.39 4.64
CA ASP A 375 -17.22 -11.55 5.50
C ASP A 375 -18.36 -12.28 4.75
N PRO A 376 -19.06 -13.23 5.40
CA PRO A 376 -20.14 -14.00 4.79
C PRO A 376 -21.22 -13.17 4.09
N MET A 377 -21.49 -11.94 4.55
CA MET A 377 -22.50 -11.06 3.97
C MET A 377 -22.15 -10.62 2.54
N TYR A 378 -20.86 -10.50 2.21
CA TYR A 378 -20.39 -10.02 0.90
C TYR A 378 -20.00 -11.15 -0.07
N LYS A 379 -20.37 -12.39 0.26
CA LYS A 379 -20.09 -13.60 -0.54
C LYS A 379 -21.04 -13.81 -1.73
N PHE A 380 -21.81 -12.81 -2.13
CA PHE A 380 -22.80 -12.94 -3.21
C PHE A 380 -22.34 -12.37 -4.56
N CYS A 381 -22.67 -13.11 -5.62
CA CYS A 381 -22.57 -12.79 -7.05
C CYS A 381 -21.17 -12.64 -7.69
N LEU A 382 -20.87 -13.62 -8.56
CA LEU A 382 -19.82 -13.58 -9.57
C LEU A 382 -20.31 -14.31 -10.83
N ILE A 383 -20.24 -13.64 -11.98
CA ILE A 383 -20.39 -14.26 -13.31
C ILE A 383 -19.03 -14.25 -13.98
N GLN A 384 -18.55 -15.43 -14.32
CA GLN A 384 -17.29 -15.61 -15.02
C GLN A 384 -17.62 -16.06 -16.44
N CYS A 385 -17.43 -15.18 -17.42
CA CYS A 385 -17.49 -15.56 -18.83
C CYS A 385 -16.13 -16.13 -19.24
N THR A 386 -16.01 -17.44 -19.36
CA THR A 386 -14.89 -18.10 -20.05
C THR A 386 -15.38 -18.63 -21.39
N SER A 387 -14.70 -18.28 -22.48
CA SER A 387 -14.89 -18.95 -23.77
C SER A 387 -14.20 -20.32 -23.70
N ASP A 388 -14.98 -21.41 -23.82
CA ASP A 388 -14.46 -22.72 -24.22
C ASP A 388 -14.22 -22.77 -25.73
#